data_AF-A0A7W1DRD7-F1
#
_entry.id   AF-A0A7W1DRD7-F1
#
_cell.length_a   1.000
_cell.length_b   1.000
_cell.length_c   1.000
_cell.angle_alpha   90.00
_cell.angle_beta   90.00
_cell.angle_gamma   90.00
#
_symmetry.space_group_name_H-M   'P 1'
#
loop_
_entity.id
_entity.type
_entity.pdbx_description
1 polymer ?
#
loop_
_entity_poly.entity_id
_entity_poly.type
_entity_poly.pdbx_seq_one_letter_code
_entity_poly.pdbx_strand_id
1 'polypeptide(L)'
;FASLMPEITHMLMWAMSDRAIPRSYRTMQGFGVHTYRLVNADGQSHFVKFHWTPRAGTHSLVWDEAVKISGADSDFHRRDLWEAIEGGAYPEYELGLQIFTEEQAEAFTFDVLDATKIVPEELVPVIPVGKLVLNRNPDNFFAETEQVAFCVAHVVPGVDFSNDPLLAGRIHSYVDTQISRLGGPNFHEIPINAPIAQVHNNQRDGMHRQAIHRGRVSYEPNSLGGGCPFQAGAAGFVSFPEPREVDDHKVRGKAERFADHYSQATLFYNSQTEVEKQHIINAFRFELSRVQTPAVRERMVSGLMNVDTGLATAVATGLGIRELPTPMPRVLTRDIKPEVTASPALSLFARPGDGSIRARRVAILVADGCDGAPLVALANRLTAEGAVPRFVSTTLGSVKPMAGDPIEVDVSFEAAPSVLYDAIVLPDGPDAVRELRADGRTLEFIKDQYRHCKPLMAWGAGAGLLTACGIPTDESDPGLIVAAADSPDATDQFVAAMAKHRHFGRETDPPRV
;
A
#
# COMPACT_ATOMS: atom_id res chain seq x y z
N PHE A 1 3.46 21.24 -12.06
CA PHE A 1 3.60 20.05 -12.92
C PHE A 1 2.23 19.43 -13.20
N ALA A 2 1.57 18.85 -12.19
CA ALA A 2 0.27 18.18 -12.31
C ALA A 2 -0.77 18.96 -13.15
N SER A 3 -0.92 20.27 -12.91
CA SER A 3 -1.91 21.10 -13.60
C SER A 3 -1.58 21.44 -15.07
N LEU A 4 -0.45 20.95 -15.59
CA LEU A 4 0.05 21.23 -16.94
C LEU A 4 0.36 19.95 -17.73
N MET A 5 0.43 18.81 -17.04
CA MET A 5 0.73 17.51 -17.64
C MET A 5 -0.45 16.58 -17.36
N PRO A 6 -1.55 16.67 -18.13
CA PRO A 6 -2.77 15.92 -17.81
C PRO A 6 -2.58 14.38 -17.80
N GLU A 7 -1.54 13.83 -18.43
CA GLU A 7 -1.19 12.40 -18.39
C GLU A 7 -1.05 11.80 -16.97
N ILE A 8 -0.74 12.61 -15.96
CA ILE A 8 -0.63 12.16 -14.55
C ILE A 8 -2.01 12.06 -13.86
N THR A 9 -3.11 12.52 -14.48
CA THR A 9 -4.43 12.63 -13.81
C THR A 9 -4.93 11.29 -13.26
N HIS A 10 -4.74 10.18 -13.99
CA HIS A 10 -5.09 8.86 -13.47
C HIS A 10 -4.26 8.50 -12.23
N MET A 11 -2.94 8.71 -12.25
CA MET A 11 -2.07 8.47 -11.10
C MET A 11 -2.44 9.36 -9.90
N LEU A 12 -2.90 10.59 -10.13
CA LEU A 12 -3.37 11.45 -9.04
C LEU A 12 -4.60 10.87 -8.33
N MET A 13 -5.49 10.19 -9.05
CA MET A 13 -6.64 9.54 -8.39
C MET A 13 -6.17 8.47 -7.40
N TRP A 14 -5.19 7.65 -7.79
CA TRP A 14 -4.57 6.67 -6.89
C TRP A 14 -3.83 7.35 -5.73
N ALA A 15 -3.02 8.37 -6.02
CA ALA A 15 -2.18 9.05 -5.03
C ALA A 15 -2.99 9.84 -4.00
N MET A 16 -4.16 10.38 -4.38
CA MET A 16 -5.07 11.09 -3.48
C MET A 16 -6.07 10.16 -2.80
N SER A 17 -6.13 8.88 -3.19
CA SER A 17 -6.92 7.88 -2.48
C SER A 17 -6.15 7.29 -1.30
N ASP A 18 -6.86 6.57 -0.46
CA ASP A 18 -6.28 5.85 0.68
C ASP A 18 -5.24 4.79 0.28
N ARG A 19 -5.17 4.41 -1.01
CA ARG A 19 -4.10 3.54 -1.55
C ARG A 19 -2.69 4.09 -1.23
N ALA A 20 -2.54 5.41 -1.13
CA ALA A 20 -1.26 6.08 -0.87
C ALA A 20 -0.86 6.13 0.62
N ILE A 21 -1.77 5.75 1.52
CA ILE A 21 -1.54 5.71 2.97
C ILE A 21 -1.88 4.32 3.53
N PRO A 22 -1.23 3.25 3.05
CA PRO A 22 -1.54 1.88 3.48
C PRO A 22 -1.33 1.71 4.99
N ARG A 23 -2.15 0.89 5.65
CA ARG A 23 -1.99 0.56 7.07
C ARG A 23 -0.71 -0.21 7.34
N SER A 24 -0.34 -1.08 6.40
CA SER A 24 0.88 -1.89 6.44
C SER A 24 1.29 -2.25 5.01
N TYR A 25 2.57 -2.52 4.78
CA TYR A 25 3.01 -3.16 3.53
C TYR A 25 2.30 -4.50 3.30
N ARG A 26 1.87 -5.17 4.37
CA ARG A 26 1.13 -6.45 4.34
C ARG A 26 -0.28 -6.31 3.76
N THR A 27 -0.83 -5.10 3.73
CA THR A 27 -2.22 -4.83 3.36
C THR A 27 -2.34 -3.93 2.14
N MET A 28 -1.37 -4.00 1.22
CA MET A 28 -1.40 -3.26 -0.04
C MET A 28 -1.12 -4.21 -1.22
N GLN A 29 -1.71 -3.90 -2.37
CA GLN A 29 -1.40 -4.60 -3.62
C GLN A 29 -0.04 -4.16 -4.17
N GLY A 30 0.54 -5.02 -5.02
CA GLY A 30 1.70 -4.68 -5.84
C GLY A 30 1.38 -4.87 -7.32
N PHE A 31 1.97 -4.04 -8.18
CA PHE A 31 1.75 -4.10 -9.62
C PHE A 31 3.07 -3.95 -10.37
N GLY A 32 3.25 -4.74 -11.43
CA GLY A 32 4.37 -4.55 -12.37
C GLY A 32 4.27 -3.27 -13.19
N VAL A 33 3.06 -2.70 -13.28
CA VAL A 33 2.65 -1.51 -14.06
C VAL A 33 2.78 -1.71 -15.56
N HIS A 34 3.98 -2.01 -16.05
CA HIS A 34 4.26 -2.18 -17.47
C HIS A 34 3.67 -3.47 -18.03
N THR A 35 3.37 -3.43 -19.32
CA THR A 35 3.12 -4.64 -20.09
C THR A 35 4.47 -5.29 -20.43
N TYR A 36 4.62 -6.57 -20.09
CA TYR A 36 5.76 -7.40 -20.49
C TYR A 36 5.28 -8.45 -21.49
N ARG A 37 6.18 -9.30 -21.97
CA ARG A 37 5.88 -10.47 -22.79
C ARG A 37 6.19 -11.76 -22.02
N LEU A 38 5.33 -12.75 -22.14
CA LEU A 38 5.63 -14.15 -21.84
C LEU A 38 5.89 -14.87 -23.15
N VAL A 39 7.05 -15.52 -23.28
CA VAL A 39 7.46 -16.25 -24.48
C VAL A 39 7.54 -17.73 -24.16
N ASN A 40 6.75 -18.55 -24.84
CA ASN A 40 6.75 -19.99 -24.61
C ASN A 40 7.83 -20.72 -25.43
N ALA A 41 7.92 -22.05 -25.25
CA ALA A 41 8.92 -22.88 -25.93
C ALA A 41 8.77 -22.91 -27.47
N ASP A 42 7.57 -22.62 -27.99
CA ASP A 42 7.29 -22.53 -29.43
C ASP A 42 7.59 -21.14 -30.00
N GLY A 43 8.10 -20.22 -29.18
CA GLY A 43 8.38 -18.83 -29.56
C GLY A 43 7.14 -17.94 -29.64
N GLN A 44 5.98 -18.41 -29.18
CA GLN A 44 4.76 -17.61 -29.14
C GLN A 44 4.80 -16.63 -27.97
N SER A 45 4.34 -15.41 -28.21
CA SER A 45 4.39 -14.30 -27.26
C SER A 45 2.99 -13.88 -26.85
N HIS A 46 2.79 -13.65 -25.56
CA HIS A 46 1.58 -13.03 -25.01
C HIS A 46 1.98 -11.83 -24.16
N PHE A 47 1.15 -10.79 -24.15
CA PHE A 47 1.33 -9.70 -23.22
C PHE A 47 0.93 -10.12 -21.80
N VAL A 48 1.64 -9.57 -20.80
CA VAL A 48 1.37 -9.82 -19.39
C VAL A 48 1.46 -8.55 -18.54
N LYS A 49 0.54 -8.40 -17.59
CA LYS A 49 0.67 -7.50 -16.42
C LYS A 49 0.80 -8.35 -15.15
N PHE A 50 1.75 -8.03 -14.29
CA PHE A 50 2.00 -8.73 -13.01
C PHE A 50 1.27 -8.06 -11.84
N HIS A 51 0.69 -8.86 -10.97
CA HIS A 51 -0.08 -8.44 -9.80
C HIS A 51 0.35 -9.20 -8.54
N TRP A 52 0.36 -8.50 -7.41
CA TRP A 52 0.48 -9.09 -6.08
C TRP A 52 -0.78 -8.74 -5.28
N THR A 53 -1.51 -9.77 -4.85
CA THR A 53 -2.70 -9.61 -4.01
C THR A 53 -2.38 -10.02 -2.56
N PRO A 54 -2.46 -9.10 -1.57
CA PRO A 54 -2.18 -9.43 -0.18
C PRO A 54 -3.26 -10.36 0.39
N ARG A 55 -2.85 -11.43 1.09
CA ARG A 55 -3.81 -12.31 1.79
C ARG A 55 -4.51 -11.62 2.95
N ALA A 56 -3.83 -10.69 3.61
CA ALA A 56 -4.37 -9.88 4.69
C ALA A 56 -5.35 -8.78 4.22
N GLY A 57 -5.70 -8.75 2.93
CA GLY A 57 -6.62 -7.77 2.36
C GLY A 57 -5.97 -6.42 2.06
N THR A 58 -6.77 -5.48 1.57
CA THR A 58 -6.35 -4.10 1.30
C THR A 58 -6.91 -3.15 2.34
N HIS A 59 -6.01 -2.59 3.15
CA HIS A 59 -6.37 -1.73 4.27
C HIS A 59 -5.44 -0.52 4.35
N SER A 60 -6.04 0.63 4.65
CA SER A 60 -5.36 1.92 4.69
C SER A 60 -5.65 2.68 5.97
N LEU A 61 -4.77 3.62 6.28
CA LEU A 61 -4.97 4.62 7.31
C LEU A 61 -5.98 5.68 6.83
N VAL A 62 -6.41 6.55 7.74
CA VAL A 62 -7.03 7.83 7.38
C VAL A 62 -5.98 8.95 7.48
N TRP A 63 -6.19 10.07 6.78
CA TRP A 63 -5.14 11.09 6.63
C TRP A 63 -4.60 11.67 7.95
N ASP A 64 -5.48 12.08 8.87
CA ASP A 64 -5.07 12.64 10.17
C ASP A 64 -4.23 11.64 10.98
N GLU A 65 -4.61 10.37 10.93
CA GLU A 65 -3.86 9.29 11.57
C GLU A 65 -2.48 9.10 10.93
N ALA A 66 -2.39 9.08 9.60
CA ALA A 66 -1.11 8.91 8.89
C ALA A 66 -0.12 10.05 9.22
N VAL A 67 -0.61 11.28 9.33
CA VAL A 67 0.20 12.44 9.74
C VAL A 67 0.70 12.28 11.19
N LYS A 68 -0.19 11.90 12.12
CA LYS A 68 0.18 11.69 13.52
C LYS A 68 1.18 10.53 13.69
N ILE A 69 1.01 9.43 12.95
CA ILE A 69 1.96 8.31 12.94
C ILE A 69 3.34 8.79 12.49
N SER A 70 3.41 9.62 11.44
CA SER A 70 4.69 10.11 10.90
C SER A 70 5.51 10.90 11.93
N GLY A 71 4.85 11.56 12.89
CA GLY A 71 5.52 12.22 14.02
C GLY A 71 5.81 11.30 15.20
N ALA A 72 4.96 10.30 15.44
CA ALA A 72 5.04 9.39 16.58
C ALA A 72 6.03 8.22 16.38
N ASP A 73 6.01 7.59 15.20
CA ASP A 73 6.86 6.47 14.83
C ASP A 73 7.15 6.54 13.33
N SER A 74 8.22 7.26 12.94
CA SER A 74 8.61 7.36 11.53
C SER A 74 9.09 6.02 10.94
N ASP A 75 9.28 5.00 11.78
CA ASP A 75 9.60 3.63 11.40
C ASP A 75 8.36 2.72 11.39
N PHE A 76 7.13 3.25 11.51
CA PHE A 76 5.90 2.46 11.71
C PHE A 76 5.74 1.25 10.77
N HIS A 77 5.87 1.44 9.45
CA HIS A 77 5.75 0.32 8.50
C HIS A 77 6.94 -0.64 8.55
N ARG A 78 8.15 -0.14 8.82
CA ARG A 78 9.35 -0.97 9.00
C ARG A 78 9.21 -1.86 10.22
N ARG A 79 8.76 -1.28 11.35
CA ARG A 79 8.50 -1.98 12.61
C ARG A 79 7.36 -2.97 12.47
N ASP A 80 6.23 -2.58 11.87
CA ASP A 80 5.09 -3.48 11.62
C ASP A 80 5.51 -4.72 10.82
N LEU A 81 6.29 -4.54 9.74
CA LEU A 81 6.79 -5.66 8.94
C LEU A 81 7.73 -6.56 9.75
N TRP A 82 8.69 -5.96 10.47
CA TRP A 82 9.69 -6.69 11.25
C TRP A 82 9.04 -7.52 12.35
N GLU A 83 8.19 -6.91 13.17
CA GLU A 83 7.51 -7.56 14.29
C GLU A 83 6.48 -8.59 13.82
N ALA A 84 5.80 -8.36 12.68
CA ALA A 84 4.91 -9.36 12.11
C ALA A 84 5.67 -10.64 11.74
N ILE A 85 6.87 -10.50 11.17
CA ILE A 85 7.71 -11.66 10.85
C ILE A 85 8.21 -12.35 12.12
N GLU A 86 8.70 -11.61 13.13
CA GLU A 86 9.13 -12.20 14.41
C GLU A 86 7.99 -12.87 15.17
N GLY A 87 6.79 -12.30 15.11
CA GLY A 87 5.58 -12.87 15.71
C GLY A 87 4.95 -14.01 14.90
N GLY A 88 5.58 -14.47 13.81
CA GLY A 88 5.08 -15.56 12.96
C GLY A 88 3.85 -15.18 12.11
N ALA A 89 3.46 -13.90 12.09
CA ALA A 89 2.40 -13.33 11.26
C ALA A 89 2.96 -12.94 9.86
N TYR A 90 3.53 -13.93 9.18
CA TYR A 90 4.22 -13.74 7.90
C TYR A 90 3.35 -13.04 6.85
N PRO A 91 3.84 -11.95 6.22
CA PRO A 91 3.22 -11.38 5.03
C PRO A 91 3.11 -12.43 3.92
N GLU A 92 1.91 -12.57 3.35
CA GLU A 92 1.65 -13.45 2.21
C GLU A 92 0.99 -12.69 1.06
N TYR A 93 1.50 -12.92 -0.15
CA TYR A 93 0.97 -12.33 -1.38
C TYR A 93 0.76 -13.42 -2.44
N GLU A 94 -0.37 -13.36 -3.14
CA GLU A 94 -0.65 -14.22 -4.29
C GLU A 94 -0.17 -13.53 -5.58
N LEU A 95 0.68 -14.21 -6.35
CA LEU A 95 1.12 -13.74 -7.67
C LEU A 95 -0.01 -13.99 -8.66
N GLY A 96 -0.45 -12.93 -9.33
CA GLY A 96 -1.46 -12.97 -10.36
C GLY A 96 -0.94 -12.43 -11.69
N LEU A 97 -1.39 -13.00 -12.80
CA LEU A 97 -1.05 -12.58 -14.16
C LEU A 97 -2.32 -12.22 -14.95
N GLN A 98 -2.36 -11.05 -15.56
CA GLN A 98 -3.29 -10.79 -16.67
C GLN A 98 -2.56 -11.14 -17.96
N ILE A 99 -3.03 -12.13 -18.70
CA ILE A 99 -2.41 -12.61 -19.93
C ILE A 99 -3.37 -12.38 -21.09
N PHE A 100 -2.91 -11.73 -22.15
CA PHE A 100 -3.73 -11.39 -23.31
C PHE A 100 -2.88 -11.32 -24.60
N THR A 101 -3.53 -11.45 -25.75
CA THR A 101 -2.87 -11.41 -27.06
C THR A 101 -2.71 -9.97 -27.57
N GLU A 102 -1.90 -9.79 -28.61
CA GLU A 102 -1.76 -8.50 -29.30
C GLU A 102 -3.06 -8.07 -29.97
N GLU A 103 -3.83 -9.02 -30.52
CA GLU A 103 -5.12 -8.74 -31.14
C GLU A 103 -6.14 -8.24 -30.11
N GLN A 104 -6.13 -8.79 -28.89
CA GLN A 104 -6.94 -8.27 -27.80
C GLN A 104 -6.50 -6.87 -27.39
N ALA A 105 -5.19 -6.64 -27.28
CA ALA A 105 -4.64 -5.33 -26.94
C ALA A 105 -5.02 -4.24 -27.96
N GLU A 106 -4.99 -4.56 -29.25
CA GLU A 106 -5.32 -3.62 -30.33
C GLU A 106 -6.81 -3.23 -30.35
N ALA A 107 -7.67 -4.13 -29.87
CA ALA A 107 -9.12 -3.92 -29.77
C ALA A 107 -9.51 -2.99 -28.61
N PHE A 108 -8.61 -2.74 -27.65
CA PHE A 108 -8.89 -1.84 -26.54
C PHE A 108 -8.84 -0.37 -26.95
N THR A 109 -9.64 0.45 -26.26
CA THR A 109 -9.71 1.89 -26.48
C THR A 109 -8.48 2.65 -25.99
N PHE A 110 -7.65 2.00 -25.17
CA PHE A 110 -6.40 2.50 -24.63
C PHE A 110 -5.22 1.63 -25.09
N ASP A 111 -4.03 2.21 -25.09
CA ASP A 111 -2.82 1.49 -25.42
C ASP A 111 -2.28 0.74 -24.18
N VAL A 112 -2.07 -0.56 -24.28
CA VAL A 112 -1.53 -1.37 -23.17
C VAL A 112 -0.06 -1.06 -22.88
N LEU A 113 0.65 -0.42 -23.81
CA LEU A 113 2.02 0.06 -23.66
C LEU A 113 2.09 1.42 -22.96
N ASP A 114 0.95 2.08 -22.72
CA ASP A 114 0.87 3.29 -21.92
C ASP A 114 0.85 2.94 -20.43
N ALA A 115 1.95 3.23 -19.74
CA ALA A 115 2.08 3.00 -18.29
C ALA A 115 1.11 3.84 -17.43
N THR A 116 0.42 4.83 -18.01
CA THR A 116 -0.67 5.55 -17.33
C THR A 116 -2.01 4.81 -17.39
N LYS A 117 -2.06 3.64 -18.04
CA LYS A 117 -3.26 2.83 -18.23
C LYS A 117 -3.15 1.48 -17.50
N ILE A 118 -4.23 1.11 -16.82
CA ILE A 118 -4.48 -0.25 -16.35
C ILE A 118 -5.20 -1.06 -17.43
N VAL A 119 -5.13 -2.38 -17.33
CA VAL A 119 -6.06 -3.29 -18.00
C VAL A 119 -7.14 -3.66 -16.96
N PRO A 120 -8.39 -3.21 -17.11
CA PRO A 120 -9.46 -3.57 -16.18
C PRO A 120 -9.62 -5.09 -16.03
N GLU A 121 -9.86 -5.57 -14.80
CA GLU A 121 -9.99 -7.01 -14.51
C GLU A 121 -11.21 -7.63 -15.21
N GLU A 122 -12.20 -6.81 -15.59
CA GLU A 122 -13.39 -7.20 -16.36
C GLU A 122 -13.08 -7.49 -17.83
N LEU A 123 -12.00 -6.94 -18.37
CA LEU A 123 -11.54 -7.22 -19.74
C LEU A 123 -10.59 -8.41 -19.77
N VAL A 124 -9.63 -8.43 -18.84
CA VAL A 124 -8.67 -9.52 -18.69
C VAL A 124 -8.56 -9.88 -17.21
N PRO A 125 -9.05 -11.07 -16.79
CA PRO A 125 -9.01 -11.45 -15.39
C PRO A 125 -7.57 -11.70 -14.92
N VAL A 126 -7.32 -11.46 -13.64
CA VAL A 126 -6.07 -11.83 -12.98
C VAL A 126 -6.10 -13.32 -12.67
N ILE A 127 -5.16 -14.08 -13.21
CA ILE A 127 -5.03 -15.53 -12.98
C ILE A 127 -3.99 -15.77 -11.87
N PRO A 128 -4.37 -16.36 -10.72
CA PRO A 128 -3.41 -16.75 -9.68
C PRO A 128 -2.45 -17.83 -10.17
N VAL A 129 -1.14 -17.64 -9.95
CA VAL A 129 -0.09 -18.59 -10.41
C VAL A 129 0.92 -18.97 -9.33
N GLY A 130 0.92 -18.30 -8.17
CA GLY A 130 1.88 -18.60 -7.12
C GLY A 130 1.67 -17.81 -5.84
N LYS A 131 2.51 -18.06 -4.84
CA LYS A 131 2.47 -17.42 -3.52
C LYS A 131 3.87 -17.00 -3.07
N LEU A 132 4.00 -15.77 -2.59
CA LEU A 132 5.18 -15.26 -1.89
C LEU A 132 4.88 -15.21 -0.38
N VAL A 133 5.79 -15.73 0.43
CA VAL A 133 5.75 -15.64 1.90
C VAL A 133 7.04 -15.00 2.38
N LEU A 134 6.93 -13.91 3.13
CA LEU A 134 8.08 -13.26 3.77
C LEU A 134 8.20 -13.77 5.21
N ASN A 135 9.18 -14.62 5.47
CA ASN A 135 9.27 -15.36 6.74
C ASN A 135 10.56 -15.15 7.53
N ARG A 136 11.42 -14.21 7.12
CA ARG A 136 12.67 -13.91 7.81
C ARG A 136 13.08 -12.46 7.58
N ASN A 137 13.48 -11.79 8.65
CA ASN A 137 14.08 -10.47 8.61
C ASN A 137 15.56 -10.56 8.18
N PRO A 138 16.16 -9.48 7.65
CA PRO A 138 17.60 -9.43 7.41
C PRO A 138 18.36 -9.49 8.73
N ASP A 139 19.55 -10.08 8.71
CA ASP A 139 20.47 -10.08 9.85
C ASP A 139 21.15 -8.70 9.98
N ASN A 140 21.42 -8.04 8.85
CA ASN A 140 21.98 -6.70 8.82
C ASN A 140 21.31 -5.81 7.76
N PHE A 141 20.63 -4.76 8.22
CA PHE A 141 19.89 -3.84 7.35
C PHE A 141 20.76 -3.22 6.24
N PHE A 142 21.98 -2.79 6.55
CA PHE A 142 22.85 -2.17 5.54
C PHE A 142 23.35 -3.20 4.52
N ALA A 143 23.81 -4.36 5.01
CA ALA A 143 24.36 -5.42 4.16
C ALA A 143 23.33 -5.98 3.17
N GLU A 144 22.07 -6.09 3.59
CA GLU A 144 21.02 -6.76 2.83
C GLU A 144 20.01 -5.78 2.26
N THR A 145 19.42 -4.88 3.07
CA THR A 145 18.36 -3.98 2.61
C THR A 145 18.88 -2.73 1.91
N GLU A 146 19.94 -2.10 2.40
CA GLU A 146 20.47 -0.89 1.76
C GLU A 146 21.24 -1.21 0.47
N GLN A 147 21.98 -2.32 0.45
CA GLN A 147 22.82 -2.70 -0.70
C GLN A 147 22.14 -3.58 -1.75
N VAL A 148 20.89 -4.03 -1.54
CA VAL A 148 20.16 -4.76 -2.59
C VAL A 148 19.94 -3.87 -3.82
N ALA A 149 20.06 -4.47 -5.00
CA ALA A 149 19.88 -3.81 -6.30
C ALA A 149 18.86 -4.57 -7.15
N PHE A 150 17.62 -4.06 -7.17
CA PHE A 150 16.61 -4.49 -8.13
C PHE A 150 16.81 -3.79 -9.47
N CYS A 151 16.38 -4.40 -10.58
CA CYS A 151 16.44 -3.81 -11.92
C CYS A 151 15.37 -4.45 -12.81
N VAL A 152 14.61 -3.65 -13.55
CA VAL A 152 13.59 -4.18 -14.48
C VAL A 152 14.20 -4.95 -15.65
N ALA A 153 15.48 -4.71 -15.97
CA ALA A 153 16.20 -5.44 -17.01
C ALA A 153 16.60 -6.86 -16.58
N HIS A 154 16.49 -7.21 -15.29
CA HIS A 154 16.80 -8.53 -14.76
C HIS A 154 15.62 -9.51 -15.00
N VAL A 155 15.37 -9.83 -16.26
CA VAL A 155 14.42 -10.88 -16.67
C VAL A 155 15.14 -12.21 -16.90
N VAL A 156 14.37 -13.29 -17.02
CA VAL A 156 14.87 -14.64 -17.29
C VAL A 156 14.23 -15.18 -18.58
N PRO A 157 14.84 -16.18 -19.26
CA PRO A 157 14.22 -16.80 -20.44
C PRO A 157 12.76 -17.18 -20.18
N GLY A 158 11.88 -16.79 -21.11
CA GLY A 158 10.43 -16.91 -20.97
C GLY A 158 9.72 -15.61 -20.60
N VAL A 159 10.44 -14.58 -20.15
CA VAL A 159 9.92 -13.22 -19.96
C VAL A 159 10.73 -12.24 -20.81
N ASP A 160 10.05 -11.39 -21.55
CA ASP A 160 10.68 -10.36 -22.39
C ASP A 160 9.96 -9.01 -22.25
N PHE A 161 10.48 -7.97 -22.88
CA PHE A 161 9.98 -6.61 -22.79
C PHE A 161 8.94 -6.30 -23.86
N SER A 162 8.16 -5.24 -23.62
CA SER A 162 7.33 -4.60 -24.65
C SER A 162 7.90 -3.23 -25.01
N ASN A 163 7.28 -2.54 -25.97
CA ASN A 163 7.65 -1.18 -26.36
C ASN A 163 7.05 -0.08 -25.47
N ASP A 164 6.66 -0.40 -24.22
CA ASP A 164 6.31 0.61 -23.24
C ASP A 164 7.47 1.63 -23.08
N PRO A 165 7.27 2.91 -23.44
CA PRO A 165 8.36 3.88 -23.51
C PRO A 165 8.92 4.24 -22.12
N LEU A 166 8.14 4.07 -21.05
CA LEU A 166 8.62 4.26 -19.69
C LEU A 166 9.47 3.08 -19.24
N LEU A 167 9.07 1.84 -19.58
CA LEU A 167 9.86 0.64 -19.32
C LEU A 167 11.23 0.72 -20.02
N ALA A 168 11.25 1.13 -21.30
CA ALA A 168 12.49 1.27 -22.07
C ALA A 168 13.52 2.19 -21.37
N GLY A 169 13.07 3.33 -20.83
CA GLY A 169 13.93 4.23 -20.04
C GLY A 169 14.40 3.60 -18.71
N ARG A 170 13.54 2.84 -18.04
CA ARG A 170 13.89 2.14 -16.80
C ARG A 170 14.92 1.03 -17.02
N ILE A 171 14.88 0.30 -18.14
CA ILE A 171 15.88 -0.73 -18.46
C ILE A 171 17.31 -0.17 -18.39
N HIS A 172 17.51 1.08 -18.84
CA HIS A 172 18.79 1.77 -18.74
C HIS A 172 19.11 2.23 -17.30
N SER A 173 18.18 2.95 -16.66
CA SER A 173 18.45 3.69 -15.42
C SER A 173 18.91 2.82 -14.24
N TYR A 174 18.33 1.63 -14.08
CA TYR A 174 18.55 0.83 -12.88
C TYR A 174 19.96 0.25 -12.78
N VAL A 175 20.63 -0.02 -13.90
CA VAL A 175 22.03 -0.46 -13.89
C VAL A 175 22.96 0.73 -13.69
N ASP A 176 22.68 1.84 -14.39
CA ASP A 176 23.48 3.08 -14.33
C ASP A 176 23.62 3.61 -12.89
N THR A 177 22.50 3.72 -12.16
CA THR A 177 22.50 4.26 -10.79
C THR A 177 23.35 3.43 -9.81
N GLN A 178 23.54 2.12 -10.05
CA GLN A 178 24.32 1.28 -9.15
C GLN A 178 25.82 1.59 -9.19
N ILE A 179 26.30 2.16 -10.29
CA ILE A 179 27.72 2.48 -10.45
C ILE A 179 28.17 3.45 -9.36
N SER A 180 27.37 4.49 -9.09
CA SER A 180 27.66 5.45 -8.02
C SER A 180 27.15 4.96 -6.67
N ARG A 181 25.91 4.45 -6.59
CA ARG A 181 25.27 4.04 -5.34
C ARG A 181 26.00 2.91 -4.63
N LEU A 182 26.47 1.91 -5.39
CA LEU A 182 27.13 0.70 -4.87
C LEU A 182 28.63 0.66 -5.22
N GLY A 183 29.19 1.81 -5.61
CA GLY A 183 30.64 2.01 -5.72
C GLY A 183 31.34 1.34 -6.90
N GLY A 184 30.59 0.80 -7.88
CA GLY A 184 31.18 0.32 -9.13
C GLY A 184 30.34 -0.75 -9.85
N PRO A 185 30.88 -1.34 -10.93
CA PRO A 185 30.16 -2.31 -11.76
C PRO A 185 30.03 -3.71 -11.12
N ASN A 186 30.76 -3.98 -10.02
CA ASN A 186 30.76 -5.27 -9.34
C ASN A 186 29.67 -5.38 -8.25
N PHE A 187 28.63 -4.55 -8.28
CA PHE A 187 27.54 -4.60 -7.28
C PHE A 187 26.80 -5.94 -7.23
N HIS A 188 26.85 -6.72 -8.33
CA HIS A 188 26.32 -8.08 -8.42
C HIS A 188 27.11 -9.11 -7.59
N GLU A 189 28.30 -8.75 -7.09
CA GLU A 189 29.10 -9.60 -6.19
C GLU A 189 28.81 -9.32 -4.70
N ILE A 190 28.02 -8.29 -4.39
CA ILE A 190 27.54 -8.08 -3.01
C ILE A 190 26.62 -9.26 -2.64
N PRO A 191 26.78 -9.91 -1.46
CA PRO A 191 26.11 -11.18 -1.16
C PRO A 191 24.60 -11.21 -1.41
N ILE A 192 23.86 -10.14 -1.09
CA ILE A 192 22.41 -10.08 -1.29
C ILE A 192 21.99 -10.00 -2.77
N ASN A 193 22.89 -9.54 -3.66
CA ASN A 193 22.67 -9.41 -5.09
C ASN A 193 23.21 -10.60 -5.90
N ALA A 194 24.04 -11.44 -5.28
CA ALA A 194 24.70 -12.53 -5.95
C ALA A 194 23.68 -13.59 -6.38
N PRO A 195 23.72 -14.06 -7.64
CA PRO A 195 22.89 -15.17 -8.06
C PRO A 195 23.29 -16.43 -7.28
N ILE A 196 22.29 -17.28 -6.97
CA ILE A 196 22.53 -18.57 -6.31
C ILE A 196 23.37 -19.49 -7.23
N ALA A 197 23.12 -19.41 -8.54
CA ALA A 197 23.89 -20.15 -9.54
C ALA A 197 25.22 -19.43 -9.84
N GLN A 198 26.29 -20.20 -9.99
CA GLN A 198 27.60 -19.66 -10.37
C GLN A 198 27.57 -19.12 -11.81
N VAL A 199 27.92 -17.84 -11.97
CA VAL A 199 27.95 -17.16 -13.28
C VAL A 199 29.38 -17.11 -13.82
N HIS A 200 29.52 -17.39 -15.11
CA HIS A 200 30.79 -17.32 -15.83
C HIS A 200 30.63 -16.44 -17.07
N ASN A 201 31.48 -15.43 -17.21
CA ASN A 201 31.53 -14.55 -18.36
C ASN A 201 32.95 -14.00 -18.58
N ASN A 202 33.10 -13.12 -19.57
CA ASN A 202 34.38 -12.52 -19.94
C ASN A 202 34.65 -11.14 -19.29
N GLN A 203 33.76 -10.61 -18.45
CA GLN A 203 33.97 -9.34 -17.74
C GLN A 203 35.07 -9.50 -16.66
N ARG A 204 35.89 -8.46 -16.47
CA ARG A 204 37.04 -8.46 -15.53
C ARG A 204 37.12 -7.12 -14.79
N ASP A 205 37.97 -7.09 -13.78
CA ASP A 205 38.38 -5.89 -13.05
C ASP A 205 37.21 -5.16 -12.38
N GLY A 206 37.24 -3.82 -12.39
CA GLY A 206 36.28 -2.97 -11.67
C GLY A 206 36.58 -2.85 -10.16
N MET A 207 35.99 -1.83 -9.54
CA MET A 207 36.17 -1.57 -8.11
C MET A 207 35.67 -2.75 -7.26
N HIS A 208 36.41 -3.07 -6.20
CA HIS A 208 36.08 -4.11 -5.21
C HIS A 208 35.76 -5.48 -5.83
N ARG A 209 36.48 -5.88 -6.89
CA ARG A 209 36.34 -7.21 -7.50
C ARG A 209 36.64 -8.31 -6.48
N GLN A 210 35.65 -9.16 -6.21
CA GLN A 210 35.74 -10.28 -5.27
C GLN A 210 36.14 -11.58 -5.97
N ALA A 211 35.52 -11.91 -7.11
CA ALA A 211 35.81 -13.17 -7.79
C ALA A 211 37.16 -13.12 -8.51
N ILE A 212 38.02 -14.10 -8.20
CA ILE A 212 39.30 -14.31 -8.88
C ILE A 212 39.10 -15.30 -10.02
N HIS A 213 38.97 -14.77 -11.24
CA HIS A 213 38.85 -15.60 -12.44
C HIS A 213 40.16 -16.34 -12.74
N ARG A 214 40.05 -17.63 -13.05
CA ARG A 214 41.18 -18.47 -13.47
C ARG A 214 41.23 -18.59 -14.99
N GLY A 215 42.44 -18.69 -15.54
CA GLY A 215 42.67 -18.89 -16.97
C GLY A 215 43.37 -17.70 -17.62
N ARG A 216 43.68 -17.84 -18.91
CA ARG A 216 44.48 -16.88 -19.69
C ARG A 216 43.64 -15.99 -20.62
N VAL A 217 42.31 -16.03 -20.49
CA VAL A 217 41.37 -15.41 -21.43
C VAL A 217 40.30 -14.58 -20.73
N SER A 218 39.92 -13.48 -21.37
CA SER A 218 38.84 -12.56 -20.99
C SER A 218 38.09 -12.02 -22.22
N TYR A 219 38.02 -12.81 -23.30
CA TYR A 219 37.39 -12.41 -24.57
C TYR A 219 36.79 -13.63 -25.29
N GLU A 220 35.90 -13.36 -26.24
CA GLU A 220 35.25 -14.34 -27.11
C GLU A 220 35.19 -13.81 -28.55
N PRO A 221 35.38 -14.67 -29.58
CA PRO A 221 35.75 -16.09 -29.49
C PRO A 221 37.22 -16.28 -29.08
N ASN A 222 37.55 -17.42 -28.47
CA ASN A 222 38.92 -17.73 -28.04
C ASN A 222 39.29 -19.21 -28.21
N SER A 223 40.57 -19.49 -28.51
CA SER A 223 41.12 -20.86 -28.54
C SER A 223 41.94 -21.21 -27.30
N LEU A 224 42.55 -20.21 -26.65
CA LEU A 224 43.43 -20.41 -25.48
C LEU A 224 42.69 -20.91 -24.23
N GLY A 225 41.40 -20.64 -24.12
CA GLY A 225 40.51 -21.14 -23.07
C GLY A 225 39.61 -22.28 -23.55
N GLY A 226 39.86 -22.86 -24.74
CA GLY A 226 39.03 -23.90 -25.32
C GLY A 226 37.61 -23.43 -25.72
N GLY A 227 37.41 -22.12 -25.90
CA GLY A 227 36.11 -21.52 -26.20
C GLY A 227 35.24 -21.25 -24.98
N CYS A 228 35.68 -21.59 -23.76
CA CYS A 228 34.94 -21.30 -22.53
C CYS A 228 35.05 -19.83 -22.09
N PRO A 229 34.01 -19.28 -21.42
CA PRO A 229 32.66 -19.84 -21.30
C PRO A 229 31.93 -19.80 -22.66
N PHE A 230 31.16 -20.84 -22.97
CA PHE A 230 30.42 -20.95 -24.24
C PHE A 230 29.12 -20.13 -24.22
N GLN A 231 28.69 -19.66 -25.39
CA GLN A 231 27.31 -19.19 -25.56
C GLN A 231 26.33 -20.34 -25.37
N ALA A 232 25.22 -20.07 -24.68
CA ALA A 232 24.13 -21.03 -24.52
C ALA A 232 23.32 -21.26 -25.83
N GLY A 233 23.56 -20.45 -26.86
CA GLY A 233 22.79 -20.49 -28.11
C GLY A 233 21.29 -20.31 -27.85
N ALA A 234 20.47 -21.13 -28.51
CA ALA A 234 19.01 -21.09 -28.35
C ALA A 234 18.51 -21.51 -26.95
N ALA A 235 19.35 -22.12 -26.11
CA ALA A 235 19.01 -22.39 -24.72
C ALA A 235 19.22 -21.17 -23.79
N GLY A 236 19.86 -20.11 -24.30
CA GLY A 236 20.03 -18.84 -23.61
C GLY A 236 18.82 -17.91 -23.75
N PHE A 237 18.95 -16.69 -23.24
CA PHE A 237 17.96 -15.64 -23.48
C PHE A 237 17.96 -15.24 -24.96
N VAL A 238 16.78 -15.27 -25.59
CA VAL A 238 16.55 -14.84 -26.96
C VAL A 238 15.37 -13.87 -26.93
N SER A 239 15.59 -12.65 -27.42
CA SER A 239 14.51 -11.67 -27.53
C SER A 239 13.47 -12.12 -28.54
N PHE A 240 12.20 -11.88 -28.22
CA PHE A 240 11.08 -12.04 -29.13
C PHE A 240 11.30 -11.18 -30.38
N PRO A 241 11.25 -11.77 -31.59
CA PRO A 241 11.49 -11.05 -32.84
C PRO A 241 10.24 -10.25 -33.24
N GLU A 242 9.98 -9.16 -32.54
CA GLU A 242 8.81 -8.31 -32.79
C GLU A 242 8.77 -7.83 -34.26
N PRO A 243 7.64 -8.01 -34.98
CA PRO A 243 7.52 -7.55 -36.36
C PRO A 243 7.69 -6.02 -36.44
N ARG A 244 8.60 -5.55 -37.31
CA ARG A 244 8.73 -4.12 -37.58
C ARG A 244 7.63 -3.66 -38.53
N GLU A 245 7.00 -2.54 -38.21
CA GLU A 245 6.05 -1.90 -39.11
C GLU A 245 6.73 -1.42 -40.40
N VAL A 246 5.97 -1.35 -41.48
CA VAL A 246 6.46 -0.97 -42.83
C VAL A 246 6.95 0.49 -42.87
N ASP A 247 6.53 1.33 -41.92
CA ASP A 247 6.86 2.77 -41.83
C ASP A 247 7.56 3.15 -40.51
N ASP A 248 8.56 2.35 -40.11
CA ASP A 248 9.37 2.55 -38.91
C ASP A 248 10.33 3.76 -39.06
N HIS A 249 9.81 4.96 -38.80
CA HIS A 249 10.58 6.20 -38.75
C HIS A 249 11.13 6.47 -37.35
N LYS A 250 12.41 6.89 -37.28
CA LYS A 250 13.01 7.38 -36.02
C LYS A 250 12.42 8.72 -35.64
N VAL A 251 11.44 8.71 -34.74
CA VAL A 251 10.73 9.91 -34.27
C VAL A 251 10.87 10.10 -32.76
N ARG A 252 10.72 11.35 -32.31
CA ARG A 252 10.46 11.70 -30.90
C ARG A 252 9.03 12.18 -30.80
N GLY A 253 8.10 11.22 -30.75
CA GLY A 253 6.66 11.47 -30.68
C GLY A 253 6.01 10.59 -29.61
N LYS A 254 4.78 10.96 -29.22
CA LYS A 254 3.90 10.10 -28.43
C LYS A 254 2.87 9.48 -29.36
N ALA A 255 2.54 8.20 -29.16
CA ALA A 255 1.45 7.57 -29.90
C ALA A 255 0.12 8.29 -29.61
N GLU A 256 -0.76 8.39 -30.61
CA GLU A 256 -2.02 9.14 -30.49
C GLU A 256 -2.91 8.61 -29.36
N ARG A 257 -2.94 7.28 -29.15
CA ARG A 257 -3.71 6.64 -28.07
C ARG A 257 -3.27 7.07 -26.66
N PHE A 258 -2.03 7.55 -26.49
CA PHE A 258 -1.54 8.06 -25.20
C PHE A 258 -2.14 9.43 -24.85
N ALA A 259 -2.80 10.12 -25.79
CA ALA A 259 -3.42 11.43 -25.59
C ALA A 259 -4.72 11.38 -24.77
N ASP A 260 -5.24 10.19 -24.46
CA ASP A 260 -6.31 10.05 -23.46
C ASP A 260 -5.75 10.12 -22.04
N HIS A 261 -6.25 11.07 -21.26
CA HIS A 261 -5.73 11.39 -19.93
C HIS A 261 -6.79 11.28 -18.84
N TYR A 262 -8.06 11.12 -19.20
CA TYR A 262 -9.17 11.27 -18.25
C TYR A 262 -10.03 10.02 -18.15
N SER A 263 -10.17 9.20 -19.20
CA SER A 263 -11.11 8.07 -19.16
C SER A 263 -10.84 7.11 -18.01
N GLN A 264 -9.58 6.76 -17.76
CA GLN A 264 -9.24 5.87 -16.65
C GLN A 264 -9.17 6.56 -15.28
N ALA A 265 -8.95 7.88 -15.23
CA ALA A 265 -9.14 8.64 -14.00
C ALA A 265 -10.62 8.62 -13.58
N THR A 266 -11.53 8.80 -14.54
CA THR A 266 -12.98 8.69 -14.34
C THR A 266 -13.38 7.27 -13.95
N LEU A 267 -12.86 6.24 -14.64
CA LEU A 267 -13.08 4.84 -14.26
C LEU A 267 -12.70 4.60 -12.79
N PHE A 268 -11.49 5.01 -12.39
CA PHE A 268 -11.04 4.84 -11.01
C PHE A 268 -11.99 5.53 -10.03
N TYR A 269 -12.28 6.82 -10.23
CA TYR A 269 -13.13 7.58 -9.31
C TYR A 269 -14.56 7.00 -9.21
N ASN A 270 -15.15 6.59 -10.34
CA ASN A 270 -16.47 5.96 -10.37
C ASN A 270 -16.52 4.60 -9.67
N SER A 271 -15.37 3.94 -9.53
CA SER A 271 -15.24 2.62 -8.91
C SER A 271 -15.12 2.68 -7.39
N GLN A 272 -14.93 3.88 -6.83
CA GLN A 272 -14.74 4.07 -5.40
C GLN A 272 -16.09 4.06 -4.67
N THR A 273 -16.08 3.55 -3.43
CA THR A 273 -17.19 3.74 -2.50
C THR A 273 -17.35 5.23 -2.14
N GLU A 274 -18.49 5.62 -1.58
CA GLU A 274 -18.72 7.02 -1.21
C GLU A 274 -17.72 7.52 -0.15
N VAL A 275 -17.28 6.65 0.78
CA VAL A 275 -16.21 6.94 1.75
C VAL A 275 -14.90 7.21 1.02
N GLU A 276 -14.49 6.33 0.10
CA GLU A 276 -13.25 6.50 -0.66
C GLU A 276 -13.27 7.75 -1.54
N LYS A 277 -14.42 8.09 -2.16
CA LYS A 277 -14.58 9.34 -2.91
C LYS A 277 -14.41 10.55 -2.00
N GLN A 278 -15.00 10.52 -0.81
CA GLN A 278 -14.85 11.60 0.17
C GLN A 278 -13.39 11.77 0.60
N HIS A 279 -12.65 10.67 0.78
CA HIS A 279 -11.22 10.72 1.10
C HIS A 279 -10.39 11.31 -0.05
N ILE A 280 -10.68 10.95 -1.29
CA ILE A 280 -10.05 11.56 -2.48
C ILE A 280 -10.31 13.08 -2.52
N ILE A 281 -11.55 13.50 -2.30
CA ILE A 281 -11.93 14.93 -2.22
C ILE A 281 -11.12 15.62 -1.12
N ASN A 282 -11.07 15.03 0.08
CA ASN A 282 -10.37 15.58 1.23
C ASN A 282 -8.87 15.70 0.99
N ALA A 283 -8.25 14.70 0.35
CA ALA A 283 -6.83 14.71 0.00
C ALA A 283 -6.51 15.81 -1.02
N PHE A 284 -7.29 15.92 -2.11
CA PHE A 284 -7.12 17.02 -3.06
C PHE A 284 -7.28 18.38 -2.40
N ARG A 285 -8.29 18.55 -1.53
CA ARG A 285 -8.51 19.78 -0.77
C ARG A 285 -7.30 20.08 0.12
N PHE A 286 -6.81 19.10 0.87
CA PHE A 286 -5.66 19.24 1.74
C PHE A 286 -4.41 19.66 0.97
N GLU A 287 -4.02 18.92 -0.08
CA GLU A 287 -2.80 19.21 -0.84
C GLU A 287 -2.88 20.58 -1.53
N LEU A 288 -4.02 20.90 -2.16
CA LEU A 288 -4.19 22.18 -2.85
C LEU A 288 -4.30 23.37 -1.89
N SER A 289 -4.75 23.17 -0.65
CA SER A 289 -4.76 24.24 0.37
C SER A 289 -3.35 24.71 0.73
N ARG A 290 -2.34 23.85 0.55
CA ARG A 290 -0.92 24.17 0.78
C ARG A 290 -0.25 24.85 -0.42
N VAL A 291 -0.93 24.89 -1.57
CA VAL A 291 -0.42 25.54 -2.78
C VAL A 291 -0.71 27.03 -2.73
N GLN A 292 0.34 27.84 -2.56
CA GLN A 292 0.18 29.29 -2.40
C GLN A 292 -0.39 29.99 -3.64
N THR A 293 -0.05 29.55 -4.86
CA THR A 293 -0.49 30.20 -6.12
C THR A 293 -1.93 29.82 -6.49
N PRO A 294 -2.92 30.74 -6.44
CA PRO A 294 -4.33 30.42 -6.71
C PRO A 294 -4.57 29.85 -8.11
N ALA A 295 -3.92 30.42 -9.13
CA ALA A 295 -4.03 29.95 -10.51
C ALA A 295 -3.59 28.49 -10.70
N VAL A 296 -2.76 27.92 -9.81
CA VAL A 296 -2.42 26.48 -9.85
C VAL A 296 -3.58 25.64 -9.32
N ARG A 297 -4.23 26.08 -8.24
CA ARG A 297 -5.42 25.42 -7.67
C ARG A 297 -6.58 25.41 -8.66
N GLU A 298 -6.87 26.56 -9.27
CA GLU A 298 -7.91 26.70 -10.29
C GLU A 298 -7.64 25.80 -11.50
N ARG A 299 -6.39 25.75 -12.00
CA ARG A 299 -6.03 24.85 -13.10
C ARG A 299 -6.15 23.37 -12.74
N MET A 300 -5.84 23.00 -11.49
CA MET A 300 -6.07 21.63 -11.03
C MET A 300 -7.55 21.28 -11.02
N VAL A 301 -8.41 22.15 -10.47
CA VAL A 301 -9.86 21.97 -10.48
C VAL A 301 -10.40 21.91 -11.91
N SER A 302 -9.90 22.75 -12.81
CA SER A 302 -10.22 22.71 -14.25
C SER A 302 -9.91 21.35 -14.89
N GLY A 303 -8.80 20.71 -14.49
CA GLY A 303 -8.49 19.33 -14.89
C GLY A 303 -9.45 18.30 -14.29
N LEU A 304 -9.81 18.42 -13.01
CA LEU A 304 -10.76 17.53 -12.34
C LEU A 304 -12.16 17.58 -12.94
N MET A 305 -12.57 18.71 -13.52
CA MET A 305 -13.83 18.82 -14.27
C MET A 305 -13.93 17.83 -15.45
N ASN A 306 -12.80 17.36 -15.99
CA ASN A 306 -12.80 16.31 -17.01
C ASN A 306 -12.94 14.90 -16.44
N VAL A 307 -12.71 14.72 -15.13
CA VAL A 307 -12.82 13.43 -14.43
C VAL A 307 -14.25 13.25 -13.94
N ASP A 308 -14.71 14.16 -13.08
CA ASP A 308 -16.06 14.19 -12.52
C ASP A 308 -16.39 15.61 -12.00
N THR A 309 -17.60 16.09 -12.29
CA THR A 309 -18.03 17.44 -11.90
C THR A 309 -18.32 17.53 -10.40
N GLY A 310 -18.79 16.46 -9.76
CA GLY A 310 -19.02 16.39 -8.32
C GLY A 310 -17.72 16.50 -7.54
N LEU A 311 -16.70 15.72 -7.93
CA LEU A 311 -15.34 15.80 -7.40
C LEU A 311 -14.79 17.22 -7.49
N ALA A 312 -14.81 17.80 -8.68
CA ALA A 312 -14.28 19.15 -8.90
C ALA A 312 -15.04 20.20 -8.07
N THR A 313 -16.36 20.07 -7.95
CA THR A 313 -17.21 20.97 -7.16
C THR A 313 -16.90 20.89 -5.68
N ALA A 314 -16.77 19.68 -5.14
CA ALA A 314 -16.47 19.46 -3.73
C ALA A 314 -15.08 20.00 -3.36
N VAL A 315 -14.07 19.76 -4.21
CA VAL A 315 -12.72 20.30 -4.04
C VAL A 315 -12.72 21.83 -4.15
N ALA A 316 -13.38 22.40 -5.15
CA ALA A 316 -13.48 23.86 -5.33
C ALA A 316 -14.13 24.53 -4.12
N THR A 317 -15.23 23.97 -3.62
CA THR A 317 -15.95 24.46 -2.43
C THR A 317 -15.03 24.45 -1.21
N GLY A 318 -14.33 23.33 -0.98
CA GLY A 318 -13.38 23.19 0.12
C GLY A 318 -12.18 24.15 0.05
N LEU A 319 -11.84 24.64 -1.14
CA LEU A 319 -10.79 25.63 -1.36
C LEU A 319 -11.30 27.08 -1.39
N GLY A 320 -12.61 27.29 -1.26
CA GLY A 320 -13.24 28.61 -1.36
C GLY A 320 -13.29 29.18 -2.78
N ILE A 321 -13.15 28.34 -3.81
CA ILE A 321 -13.29 28.73 -5.22
C ILE A 321 -14.79 28.82 -5.54
N ARG A 322 -15.30 30.05 -5.70
CA ARG A 322 -16.74 30.32 -5.85
C ARG A 322 -17.29 30.00 -7.23
N GLU A 323 -16.49 30.25 -8.26
CA GLU A 323 -16.85 30.00 -9.65
C GLU A 323 -16.05 28.82 -10.15
N LEU A 324 -16.73 27.77 -10.59
CA LEU A 324 -16.06 26.60 -11.13
C LEU A 324 -15.33 26.99 -12.43
N PRO A 325 -14.04 26.65 -12.55
CA PRO A 325 -13.32 26.90 -13.79
C PRO A 325 -13.89 26.05 -14.92
N THR A 326 -13.73 26.52 -16.15
CA THR A 326 -14.09 25.72 -17.32
C THR A 326 -13.26 24.43 -17.37
N PRO A 327 -13.80 23.32 -17.90
CA PRO A 327 -13.02 22.11 -18.09
C PRO A 327 -11.77 22.36 -18.93
N MET A 328 -10.64 21.81 -18.50
CA MET A 328 -9.38 21.95 -19.22
C MET A 328 -9.54 21.34 -20.63
N PRO A 329 -9.06 21.99 -21.70
CA PRO A 329 -9.09 21.41 -23.03
C PRO A 329 -8.42 20.03 -23.06
N ARG A 330 -9.11 19.04 -23.65
CA ARG A 330 -8.57 17.69 -23.82
C ARG A 330 -7.59 17.66 -24.99
N VAL A 331 -6.50 16.90 -24.86
CA VAL A 331 -5.51 16.72 -25.94
C VAL A 331 -6.12 15.90 -27.06
N LEU A 332 -6.79 14.80 -26.71
CA LEU A 332 -7.55 13.99 -27.65
C LEU A 332 -8.92 14.64 -27.93
N THR A 333 -9.21 14.89 -29.20
CA THR A 333 -10.46 15.53 -29.65
C THR A 333 -11.57 14.54 -29.99
N ARG A 334 -11.23 13.26 -30.24
CA ARG A 334 -12.23 12.21 -30.44
C ARG A 334 -12.81 11.75 -29.11
N ASP A 335 -14.09 11.44 -29.10
CA ASP A 335 -14.73 10.83 -27.94
C ASP A 335 -14.33 9.36 -27.82
N ILE A 336 -13.83 8.99 -26.65
CA ILE A 336 -13.57 7.59 -26.29
C ILE A 336 -14.79 7.06 -25.54
N LYS A 337 -15.32 5.93 -26.00
CA LYS A 337 -16.32 5.16 -25.26
C LYS A 337 -15.61 4.02 -24.52
N PRO A 338 -15.35 4.13 -23.22
CA PRO A 338 -14.64 3.09 -22.48
C PRO A 338 -15.47 1.81 -22.42
N GLU A 339 -14.80 0.67 -22.45
CA GLU A 339 -15.39 -0.65 -22.32
C GLU A 339 -15.91 -0.89 -20.91
N VAL A 340 -15.23 -0.31 -19.92
CA VAL A 340 -15.55 -0.41 -18.48
C VAL A 340 -15.68 1.01 -17.91
N THR A 341 -16.82 1.29 -17.30
CA THR A 341 -17.12 2.61 -16.70
C THR A 341 -17.01 2.64 -15.18
N ALA A 342 -17.06 1.47 -14.54
CA ALA A 342 -16.79 1.23 -13.12
C ALA A 342 -16.27 -0.21 -12.95
N SER A 343 -15.29 -0.39 -12.06
CA SER A 343 -14.62 -1.66 -11.76
C SER A 343 -14.50 -1.84 -10.25
N PRO A 344 -15.33 -2.70 -9.62
CA PRO A 344 -15.27 -2.92 -8.16
C PRO A 344 -13.86 -3.26 -7.65
N ALA A 345 -13.04 -3.94 -8.45
CA ALA A 345 -11.68 -4.34 -8.09
C ALA A 345 -10.73 -3.17 -7.78
N LEU A 346 -11.06 -1.94 -8.22
CA LEU A 346 -10.28 -0.75 -7.95
C LEU A 346 -10.52 -0.17 -6.54
N SER A 347 -11.64 -0.48 -5.91
CA SER A 347 -11.90 -0.13 -4.50
C SER A 347 -11.06 -0.99 -3.55
N LEU A 348 -10.57 -0.40 -2.46
CA LEU A 348 -9.95 -1.13 -1.34
C LEU A 348 -10.95 -2.10 -0.68
N PHE A 349 -12.25 -1.81 -0.75
CA PHE A 349 -13.28 -2.64 -0.11
C PHE A 349 -13.56 -3.94 -0.87
N ALA A 350 -13.09 -4.08 -2.11
CA ALA A 350 -13.25 -5.30 -2.88
C ALA A 350 -12.37 -6.46 -2.38
N ARG A 351 -11.36 -6.17 -1.55
CA ARG A 351 -10.41 -7.17 -1.05
C ARG A 351 -10.27 -7.06 0.48
N PRO A 352 -11.31 -7.43 1.26
CA PRO A 352 -11.31 -7.27 2.72
C PRO A 352 -10.34 -8.20 3.47
N GLY A 353 -9.70 -9.15 2.77
CA GLY A 353 -8.81 -10.15 3.39
C GLY A 353 -9.57 -11.38 3.86
N ASP A 354 -8.94 -12.17 4.72
CA ASP A 354 -9.48 -13.40 5.30
C ASP A 354 -10.30 -13.18 6.59
N GLY A 355 -10.50 -11.92 6.99
CA GLY A 355 -11.18 -11.54 8.23
C GLY A 355 -10.34 -11.77 9.49
N SER A 356 -9.04 -12.06 9.35
CA SER A 356 -8.15 -12.28 10.49
C SER A 356 -7.77 -10.98 11.19
N ILE A 357 -7.57 -11.06 12.52
CA ILE A 357 -6.99 -9.98 13.32
C ILE A 357 -5.49 -10.15 13.58
N ARG A 358 -4.81 -11.05 12.84
CA ARG A 358 -3.38 -11.33 13.03
C ARG A 358 -2.51 -10.08 12.86
N ALA A 359 -1.63 -9.89 13.84
CA ALA A 359 -0.75 -8.73 14.01
C ALA A 359 -1.46 -7.37 14.12
N ARG A 360 -2.78 -7.33 14.36
CA ARG A 360 -3.47 -6.09 14.76
C ARG A 360 -3.10 -5.74 16.20
N ARG A 361 -2.80 -4.48 16.47
CA ARG A 361 -2.41 -4.00 17.80
C ARG A 361 -3.64 -3.48 18.54
N VAL A 362 -3.82 -3.89 19.79
CA VAL A 362 -4.98 -3.49 20.61
C VAL A 362 -4.52 -2.84 21.90
N ALA A 363 -4.95 -1.61 22.15
CA ALA A 363 -4.71 -0.93 23.42
C ALA A 363 -5.77 -1.35 24.45
N ILE A 364 -5.35 -1.94 25.56
CA ILE A 364 -6.23 -2.30 26.68
C ILE A 364 -5.91 -1.34 27.83
N LEU A 365 -6.79 -0.38 28.10
CA LEU A 365 -6.52 0.61 29.14
C LEU A 365 -6.65 -0.03 30.53
N VAL A 366 -5.69 0.26 31.39
CA VAL A 366 -5.66 -0.22 32.77
C VAL A 366 -5.26 0.89 33.74
N ALA A 367 -5.81 0.86 34.96
CA ALA A 367 -5.48 1.76 36.06
C ALA A 367 -5.86 1.06 37.39
N ASP A 368 -5.45 1.63 38.52
CA ASP A 368 -5.76 1.05 39.83
C ASP A 368 -7.28 0.96 40.05
N GLY A 369 -7.72 -0.20 40.57
CA GLY A 369 -9.13 -0.48 40.80
C GLY A 369 -9.92 -0.91 39.56
N CYS A 370 -9.26 -1.28 38.45
CA CYS A 370 -9.92 -1.88 37.30
C CYS A 370 -10.40 -3.31 37.60
N ASP A 371 -11.39 -3.79 36.84
CA ASP A 371 -11.70 -5.22 36.82
C ASP A 371 -10.71 -5.96 35.91
N GLY A 372 -9.71 -6.59 36.52
CA GLY A 372 -8.55 -7.14 35.80
C GLY A 372 -8.82 -8.47 35.09
N ALA A 373 -9.67 -9.33 35.65
CA ALA A 373 -9.85 -10.68 35.12
C ALA A 373 -10.45 -10.71 33.70
N PRO A 374 -11.49 -9.92 33.37
CA PRO A 374 -12.00 -9.82 31.99
C PRO A 374 -10.96 -9.27 31.00
N LEU A 375 -10.16 -8.29 31.41
CA LEU A 375 -9.12 -7.68 30.56
C LEU A 375 -8.01 -8.67 30.22
N VAL A 376 -7.54 -9.44 31.20
CA VAL A 376 -6.53 -10.49 31.00
C VAL A 376 -7.10 -11.63 30.15
N ALA A 377 -8.35 -12.03 30.38
CA ALA A 377 -9.01 -13.03 29.55
C ALA A 377 -9.13 -12.59 28.08
N LEU A 378 -9.52 -11.32 27.85
CA LEU A 378 -9.55 -10.74 26.51
C LEU A 378 -8.15 -10.71 25.87
N ALA A 379 -7.13 -10.25 26.58
CA ALA A 379 -5.77 -10.19 26.07
C ALA A 379 -5.26 -11.59 25.64
N ASN A 380 -5.53 -12.61 26.46
CA ASN A 380 -5.20 -14.00 26.12
C ASN A 380 -5.97 -14.47 24.88
N ARG A 381 -7.26 -14.13 24.77
CA ARG A 381 -8.07 -14.47 23.61
C ARG A 381 -7.54 -13.81 22.32
N LEU A 382 -7.27 -12.51 22.36
CA LEU A 382 -6.70 -11.75 21.24
C LEU A 382 -5.35 -12.33 20.81
N THR A 383 -4.49 -12.68 21.76
CA THR A 383 -3.19 -13.32 21.50
C THR A 383 -3.35 -14.68 20.83
N ALA A 384 -4.32 -15.50 21.27
CA ALA A 384 -4.61 -16.80 20.66
C ALA A 384 -5.10 -16.68 19.20
N GLU A 385 -5.75 -15.58 18.84
CA GLU A 385 -6.12 -15.24 17.46
C GLU A 385 -5.00 -14.53 16.67
N GLY A 386 -3.84 -14.31 17.31
CA GLY A 386 -2.64 -13.73 16.73
C GLY A 386 -2.63 -12.20 16.66
N ALA A 387 -3.54 -11.51 17.35
CA ALA A 387 -3.44 -10.08 17.59
C ALA A 387 -2.38 -9.77 18.67
N VAL A 388 -2.03 -8.50 18.81
CA VAL A 388 -0.98 -8.01 19.72
C VAL A 388 -1.60 -7.04 20.72
N PRO A 389 -2.23 -7.55 21.80
CA PRO A 389 -2.72 -6.69 22.88
C PRO A 389 -1.57 -6.07 23.66
N ARG A 390 -1.81 -4.87 24.18
CA ARG A 390 -0.92 -4.16 25.09
C ARG A 390 -1.74 -3.53 26.21
N PHE A 391 -1.34 -3.75 27.46
CA PHE A 391 -1.86 -3.02 28.60
C PHE A 391 -1.27 -1.62 28.62
N VAL A 392 -2.12 -0.60 28.53
CA VAL A 392 -1.74 0.80 28.41
C VAL A 392 -2.23 1.59 29.61
N SER A 393 -1.35 2.38 30.22
CA SER A 393 -1.71 3.22 31.37
C SER A 393 -1.01 4.60 31.35
N THR A 394 -1.22 5.40 32.39
CA THR A 394 -0.58 6.71 32.59
C THR A 394 0.91 6.58 32.87
N THR A 395 1.32 5.49 33.53
CA THR A 395 2.69 5.20 33.94
C THR A 395 3.01 3.71 33.73
N LEU A 396 4.30 3.38 33.61
CA LEU A 396 4.78 2.00 33.61
C LEU A 396 4.78 1.42 35.04
N GLY A 397 4.98 0.11 35.15
CA GLY A 397 4.95 -0.64 36.41
C GLY A 397 3.71 -1.52 36.47
N SER A 398 3.21 -1.79 37.66
CA SER A 398 2.03 -2.63 37.86
C SER A 398 0.83 -1.80 38.33
N VAL A 399 -0.35 -2.06 37.77
CA VAL A 399 -1.62 -1.60 38.36
C VAL A 399 -2.17 -2.66 39.30
N LYS A 400 -2.92 -2.23 40.32
CA LYS A 400 -3.61 -3.10 41.27
C LYS A 400 -5.10 -3.19 40.91
N PRO A 401 -5.58 -4.31 40.35
CA PRO A 401 -6.99 -4.52 40.08
C PRO A 401 -7.83 -4.56 41.36
N MET A 402 -9.16 -4.48 41.23
CA MET A 402 -10.08 -4.64 42.36
C MET A 402 -9.97 -6.03 43.01
N ALA A 403 -9.62 -7.05 42.22
CA ALA A 403 -9.39 -8.42 42.66
C ALA A 403 -8.40 -9.12 41.71
N GLY A 404 -7.64 -10.08 42.23
CA GLY A 404 -6.64 -10.83 41.46
C GLY A 404 -5.23 -10.25 41.56
N ASP A 405 -4.36 -10.76 40.69
CA ASP A 405 -2.95 -10.38 40.65
C ASP A 405 -2.74 -9.00 39.99
N PRO A 406 -1.65 -8.27 40.34
CA PRO A 406 -1.28 -7.05 39.65
C PRO A 406 -1.10 -7.27 38.14
N ILE A 407 -1.46 -6.27 37.33
CA ILE A 407 -1.27 -6.29 35.88
C ILE A 407 -0.07 -5.39 35.55
N GLU A 408 0.94 -5.97 34.91
CA GLU A 408 2.08 -5.20 34.39
C GLU A 408 1.63 -4.35 33.19
N VAL A 409 1.99 -3.07 33.20
CA VAL A 409 1.74 -2.13 32.13
C VAL A 409 2.84 -2.26 31.09
N ASP A 410 2.46 -2.64 29.87
CA ASP A 410 3.40 -2.81 28.76
C ASP A 410 3.94 -1.46 28.27
N VAL A 411 3.10 -0.42 28.29
CA VAL A 411 3.41 0.87 27.67
C VAL A 411 2.57 2.01 28.25
N SER A 412 3.16 3.20 28.36
CA SER A 412 2.44 4.39 28.81
C SER A 412 1.83 5.16 27.64
N PHE A 413 0.83 6.01 27.92
CA PHE A 413 0.29 6.95 26.93
C PHE A 413 1.35 7.88 26.31
N GLU A 414 2.41 8.18 27.06
CA GLU A 414 3.51 9.02 26.61
C GLU A 414 4.37 8.30 25.56
N ALA A 415 4.60 7.00 25.73
CA ALA A 415 5.48 6.23 24.85
C ALA A 415 4.78 5.74 23.58
N ALA A 416 3.47 5.49 23.62
CA ALA A 416 2.71 5.00 22.47
C ALA A 416 1.37 5.75 22.32
N PRO A 417 1.29 6.75 21.42
CA PRO A 417 0.05 7.45 21.16
C PRO A 417 -0.98 6.54 20.47
N SER A 418 -2.24 6.98 20.53
CA SER A 418 -3.42 6.22 20.09
C SER A 418 -3.33 5.71 18.64
N VAL A 419 -2.72 6.51 17.76
CA VAL A 419 -2.62 6.22 16.33
C VAL A 419 -1.84 4.94 16.02
N LEU A 420 -1.03 4.43 16.95
CA LEU A 420 -0.24 3.20 16.78
C LEU A 420 -1.03 1.89 17.01
N TYR A 421 -2.29 1.99 17.39
CA TYR A 421 -3.18 0.85 17.67
C TYR A 421 -4.30 0.75 16.64
N ASP A 422 -4.77 -0.47 16.38
CA ASP A 422 -5.91 -0.74 15.50
C ASP A 422 -7.25 -0.66 16.24
N ALA A 423 -7.26 -0.86 17.56
CA ALA A 423 -8.46 -0.82 18.39
C ALA A 423 -8.14 -0.52 19.86
N ILE A 424 -9.16 -0.17 20.64
CA ILE A 424 -9.05 0.14 22.07
C ILE A 424 -10.14 -0.53 22.92
N VAL A 425 -9.77 -0.87 24.15
CA VAL A 425 -10.63 -1.43 25.19
C VAL A 425 -10.56 -0.53 26.44
N LEU A 426 -11.72 -0.13 26.96
CA LEU A 426 -11.89 0.68 28.16
C LEU A 426 -12.36 -0.21 29.32
N PRO A 427 -11.69 -0.14 30.49
CA PRO A 427 -11.92 -1.07 31.58
C PRO A 427 -13.20 -0.75 32.36
N ASP A 428 -13.76 -1.77 33.01
CA ASP A 428 -14.64 -1.56 34.15
C ASP A 428 -13.83 -1.21 35.41
N GLY A 429 -14.50 -0.72 36.44
CA GLY A 429 -13.90 -0.25 37.69
C GLY A 429 -14.07 1.26 37.84
N PRO A 430 -14.98 1.73 38.72
CA PRO A 430 -15.22 3.16 38.91
C PRO A 430 -13.98 3.96 39.34
N ASP A 431 -13.08 3.34 40.11
CA ASP A 431 -11.84 3.97 40.56
C ASP A 431 -10.84 4.12 39.41
N ALA A 432 -10.66 3.08 38.59
CA ALA A 432 -9.84 3.13 37.38
C ALA A 432 -10.35 4.16 36.38
N VAL A 433 -11.67 4.21 36.16
CA VAL A 433 -12.30 5.19 35.27
C VAL A 433 -12.10 6.62 35.79
N ARG A 434 -12.19 6.83 37.11
CA ARG A 434 -11.93 8.15 37.71
C ARG A 434 -10.48 8.58 37.52
N GLU A 435 -9.53 7.67 37.70
CA GLU A 435 -8.11 7.93 37.47
C GLU A 435 -7.81 8.23 35.99
N LEU A 436 -8.25 7.34 35.09
CA LEU A 436 -8.07 7.50 33.64
C LEU A 436 -8.68 8.80 33.12
N ARG A 437 -9.85 9.18 33.63
CA ARG A 437 -10.53 10.45 33.27
C ARG A 437 -9.78 11.69 33.75
N ALA A 438 -8.98 11.58 34.82
CA ALA A 438 -8.23 12.71 35.36
C ALA A 438 -7.04 13.10 34.47
N ASP A 439 -6.56 12.20 33.60
CA ASP A 439 -5.52 12.47 32.62
C ASP A 439 -6.14 12.90 31.27
N GLY A 440 -5.87 14.12 30.84
CA GLY A 440 -6.36 14.66 29.56
C GLY A 440 -5.92 13.83 28.35
N ARG A 441 -4.73 13.19 28.43
CA ARG A 441 -4.21 12.33 27.36
C ARG A 441 -5.08 11.12 27.13
N THR A 442 -5.72 10.57 28.16
CA THR A 442 -6.65 9.44 28.01
C THR A 442 -7.85 9.83 27.16
N LEU A 443 -8.43 11.01 27.40
CA LEU A 443 -9.59 11.48 26.63
C LEU A 443 -9.20 11.78 25.18
N GLU A 444 -8.03 12.37 24.96
CA GLU A 444 -7.48 12.57 23.60
C GLU A 444 -7.24 11.24 22.89
N PHE A 445 -6.70 10.25 23.60
CA PHE A 445 -6.47 8.91 23.06
C PHE A 445 -7.78 8.30 22.56
N ILE A 446 -8.83 8.32 23.38
CA ILE A 446 -10.15 7.76 23.06
C ILE A 446 -10.81 8.51 21.90
N LYS A 447 -10.76 9.86 21.91
CA LYS A 447 -11.32 10.69 20.83
C LYS A 447 -10.65 10.39 19.50
N ASP A 448 -9.34 10.23 19.47
CA ASP A 448 -8.62 9.89 18.25
C ASP A 448 -9.01 8.50 17.74
N GLN A 449 -9.16 7.49 18.61
CA GLN A 449 -9.66 6.17 18.18
C GLN A 449 -11.05 6.27 17.52
N TYR A 450 -11.93 7.07 18.11
CA TYR A 450 -13.28 7.27 17.57
C TYR A 450 -13.26 8.01 16.23
N ARG A 451 -12.55 9.14 16.15
CA ARG A 451 -12.38 9.95 14.92
C ARG A 451 -11.74 9.16 13.79
N HIS A 452 -10.80 8.29 14.12
CA HIS A 452 -10.16 7.41 13.14
C HIS A 452 -10.97 6.15 12.87
N CYS A 453 -12.22 6.06 13.33
CA CYS A 453 -13.15 4.97 13.03
C CYS A 453 -12.68 3.57 13.47
N LYS A 454 -11.86 3.52 14.52
CA LYS A 454 -11.31 2.26 15.06
C LYS A 454 -12.32 1.57 15.97
N PRO A 455 -12.35 0.23 16.01
CA PRO A 455 -13.17 -0.49 16.99
C PRO A 455 -12.86 -0.04 18.43
N LEU A 456 -13.92 0.19 19.19
CA LEU A 456 -13.89 0.60 20.59
C LEU A 456 -14.76 -0.33 21.39
N MET A 457 -14.25 -0.85 22.51
CA MET A 457 -15.05 -1.57 23.49
C MET A 457 -14.95 -0.87 24.84
N ALA A 458 -16.08 -0.73 25.53
CA ALA A 458 -16.15 -0.18 26.88
C ALA A 458 -16.94 -1.12 27.78
N TRP A 459 -16.32 -1.59 28.85
CA TRP A 459 -16.98 -2.41 29.86
C TRP A 459 -17.51 -1.58 31.02
N GLY A 460 -18.74 -1.84 31.44
CA GLY A 460 -19.33 -1.33 32.68
C GLY A 460 -19.11 0.18 32.86
N ALA A 461 -18.38 0.56 33.91
CA ALA A 461 -18.05 1.95 34.23
C ALA A 461 -17.25 2.66 33.12
N GLY A 462 -16.54 1.93 32.26
CA GLY A 462 -15.76 2.45 31.13
C GLY A 462 -16.60 3.28 30.14
N ALA A 463 -17.91 3.03 30.06
CA ALA A 463 -18.84 3.88 29.30
C ALA A 463 -18.79 5.36 29.74
N GLY A 464 -18.46 5.63 31.01
CA GLY A 464 -18.29 6.98 31.53
C GLY A 464 -17.14 7.76 30.87
N LEU A 465 -16.11 7.07 30.36
CA LEU A 465 -15.03 7.69 29.59
C LEU A 465 -15.52 8.12 28.20
N LEU A 466 -16.38 7.32 27.56
CA LEU A 466 -17.00 7.69 26.28
C LEU A 466 -17.86 8.96 26.44
N THR A 467 -18.68 9.00 27.49
CA THR A 467 -19.47 10.20 27.83
C THR A 467 -18.58 11.41 28.09
N ALA A 468 -17.46 11.26 28.81
CA ALA A 468 -16.51 12.34 29.04
C ALA A 468 -15.84 12.84 27.74
N CYS A 469 -15.73 11.99 26.73
CA CYS A 469 -15.23 12.36 25.41
C CYS A 469 -16.29 13.01 24.51
N GLY A 470 -17.57 13.00 24.90
CA GLY A 470 -18.68 13.45 24.05
C GLY A 470 -19.01 12.46 22.92
N ILE A 471 -18.61 11.19 23.07
CA ILE A 471 -18.91 10.13 22.10
C ILE A 471 -20.36 9.67 22.28
N PRO A 472 -21.22 9.72 21.23
CA PRO A 472 -22.58 9.21 21.31
C PRO A 472 -22.58 7.69 21.50
N THR A 473 -23.47 7.19 22.35
CA THR A 473 -23.59 5.74 22.67
C THR A 473 -24.98 5.20 22.38
N ASP A 474 -25.89 6.08 21.96
CA ASP A 474 -27.29 5.85 21.60
C ASP A 474 -27.48 5.66 20.09
N GLU A 475 -26.50 6.06 19.27
CA GLU A 475 -26.48 5.81 17.83
C GLU A 475 -26.08 4.35 17.54
N SER A 476 -26.68 3.74 16.51
CA SER A 476 -26.35 2.36 16.09
C SER A 476 -24.96 2.31 15.43
N ASP A 477 -23.93 2.13 16.25
CA ASP A 477 -22.53 2.05 15.82
C ASP A 477 -22.00 0.61 15.97
N PRO A 478 -21.83 -0.15 14.87
CA PRO A 478 -21.38 -1.54 14.91
C PRO A 478 -19.92 -1.72 15.34
N GLY A 479 -19.14 -0.64 15.45
CA GLY A 479 -17.77 -0.69 15.93
C GLY A 479 -17.61 -0.23 17.38
N LEU A 480 -18.69 0.18 18.05
CA LEU A 480 -18.68 0.67 19.43
C LEU A 480 -19.43 -0.32 20.31
N ILE A 481 -18.68 -1.15 21.01
CA ILE A 481 -19.22 -2.21 21.87
C ILE A 481 -19.29 -1.65 23.30
N VAL A 482 -20.49 -1.26 23.74
CA VAL A 482 -20.74 -0.89 25.13
C VAL A 482 -21.33 -2.11 25.84
N ALA A 483 -20.52 -2.77 26.65
CA ALA A 483 -20.86 -4.05 27.28
C ALA A 483 -21.09 -3.88 28.79
N ALA A 484 -22.11 -4.57 29.31
CA ALA A 484 -22.18 -4.85 30.74
C ALA A 484 -21.01 -5.77 31.17
N ALA A 485 -20.64 -5.73 32.46
CA ALA A 485 -19.49 -6.47 33.00
C ALA A 485 -19.54 -7.98 32.71
N ASP A 486 -20.74 -8.56 32.61
CA ASP A 486 -21.02 -9.99 32.44
C ASP A 486 -21.46 -10.38 31.01
N SER A 487 -21.33 -9.48 30.03
CA SER A 487 -21.79 -9.74 28.67
C SER A 487 -20.94 -10.83 27.98
N PRO A 488 -21.51 -12.01 27.67
CA PRO A 488 -20.74 -13.15 27.14
C PRO A 488 -20.27 -12.92 25.69
N ASP A 489 -21.01 -12.13 24.91
CA ASP A 489 -20.80 -11.97 23.47
C ASP A 489 -19.93 -10.74 23.12
N ALA A 490 -19.58 -9.91 24.11
CA ALA A 490 -18.88 -8.64 23.88
C ALA A 490 -17.51 -8.83 23.21
N THR A 491 -16.78 -9.87 23.61
CA THR A 491 -15.48 -10.20 23.03
C THR A 491 -15.60 -10.61 21.56
N ASP A 492 -16.58 -11.47 21.23
CA ASP A 492 -16.80 -11.91 19.85
C ASP A 492 -17.26 -10.75 18.96
N GLN A 493 -18.11 -9.87 19.48
CA GLN A 493 -18.52 -8.65 18.77
C GLN A 493 -17.32 -7.72 18.51
N PHE A 494 -16.42 -7.56 19.48
CA PHE A 494 -15.23 -6.73 19.33
C PHE A 494 -14.23 -7.31 18.30
N VAL A 495 -14.00 -8.62 18.34
CA VAL A 495 -13.18 -9.32 17.33
C VAL A 495 -13.79 -9.16 15.93
N ALA A 496 -15.10 -9.35 15.79
CA ALA A 496 -15.80 -9.15 14.51
C ALA A 496 -15.74 -7.69 14.03
N ALA A 497 -15.77 -6.72 14.95
CA ALA A 497 -15.59 -5.31 14.63
C ALA A 497 -14.17 -5.00 14.14
N MET A 498 -13.14 -5.62 14.73
CA MET A 498 -11.74 -5.50 14.30
C MET A 498 -11.48 -6.14 12.94
N ALA A 499 -12.10 -7.27 12.64
CA ALA A 499 -11.98 -7.94 11.34
C ALA A 499 -12.44 -7.06 10.16
N LYS A 500 -13.30 -6.06 10.41
CA LYS A 500 -13.74 -5.07 9.41
C LYS A 500 -12.77 -3.90 9.21
N HIS A 501 -11.66 -3.86 9.93
CA HIS A 501 -10.65 -2.78 9.95
C HIS A 501 -11.17 -1.44 10.51
N ARG A 502 -12.22 -0.86 9.95
CA ARG A 502 -12.78 0.46 10.33
C ARG A 502 -14.30 0.52 10.19
N HIS A 503 -14.91 1.45 10.92
CA HIS A 503 -16.34 1.72 10.91
C HIS A 503 -16.62 3.16 10.44
N PHE A 504 -16.47 3.38 9.13
CA PHE A 504 -16.51 4.70 8.49
C PHE A 504 -17.85 5.44 8.59
N GLY A 505 -18.91 4.78 9.09
CA GLY A 505 -20.18 5.45 9.39
C GLY A 505 -20.06 6.58 10.43
N ARG A 506 -18.94 6.65 11.16
CA ARG A 506 -18.64 7.72 12.13
C ARG A 506 -18.00 8.96 11.51
N GLU A 507 -17.49 8.87 10.29
CA GLU A 507 -16.73 9.96 9.70
C GLU A 507 -17.62 11.16 9.45
N THR A 508 -17.12 12.32 9.87
CA THR A 508 -17.78 13.60 9.72
C THR A 508 -16.73 14.64 9.35
N ASP A 509 -17.09 15.55 8.47
CA ASP A 509 -16.25 16.68 8.08
C ASP A 509 -17.06 17.98 8.20
N PRO A 510 -16.79 18.85 9.18
CA PRO A 510 -15.74 18.73 10.20
C PRO A 510 -16.04 17.62 11.24
N PRO A 511 -15.01 17.09 11.94
CA PRO A 511 -15.19 16.04 12.94
C PRO A 511 -16.05 16.50 14.12
N ARG A 512 -17.05 15.70 14.50
CA ARG A 512 -17.99 15.98 15.62
C ARG A 512 -17.37 15.87 17.02
N VAL A 513 -16.61 14.80 17.26
CA VAL A 513 -15.95 14.48 18.53
C VAL A 513 -14.56 15.07 18.52
#